data_AF-Q928V8-F1
#
_entry.id   AF-Q928V8-F1
#
_cell.length_a   1.000
_cell.length_b   1.000
_cell.length_c   1.000
_cell.angle_alpha   90.00
_cell.angle_beta   90.00
_cell.angle_gamma   90.00
#
_symmetry.space_group_name_H-M   'P 1'
#
loop_
_entity.id
_entity.type
_entity.pdbx_description
1 polymer ?
#
loop_
_entity_poly.entity_id
_entity_poly.type
_entity_poly.pdbx_seq_one_letter_code
_entity_poly.pdbx_strand_id
1 'polypeptide(L)'
;MSKYSYLLKKWWFWALAILFLVILFYSFWVIIYLVALASLIFGIVKVVKNENRRKYTIILTISAIFLITFSLIRVVQMYNYVINNPEETTANEQKKNTVQDEQTEKPAQEDAAEDEQAEEPAQDDVSTPSKITSDSIELFNESIDRLISDSSGVLIKVVPFENEYDMLIAYVSQDLKYQDEATKQKNVDYLGSEIQQRALGTLFGGDNNLRPMVEFRYKDETKMAGSSAFDKTNMKLKGK
;
A
#
# COMPACT_ATOMS: atom_id res chain seq x y z
N MET A 1 -29.83 -0.16 -52.73
CA MET A 1 -29.21 -0.40 -51.40
C MET A 1 -30.23 -0.58 -50.25
N SER A 2 -31.50 -0.99 -50.46
CA SER A 2 -32.48 -1.08 -49.34
C SER A 2 -32.63 -2.47 -48.68
N LYS A 3 -32.24 -3.56 -49.36
CA LYS A 3 -32.45 -4.95 -48.87
C LYS A 3 -31.66 -5.30 -47.60
N TYR A 4 -30.53 -4.64 -47.33
CA TYR A 4 -29.71 -4.91 -46.14
C TYR A 4 -30.07 -4.04 -44.93
N SER A 5 -30.87 -2.98 -45.09
CA SER A 5 -31.20 -2.06 -43.99
C SER A 5 -32.04 -2.73 -42.89
N TYR A 6 -32.90 -3.70 -43.25
CA TYR A 6 -33.70 -4.47 -42.31
C TYR A 6 -32.85 -5.44 -41.48
N LEU A 7 -31.85 -6.07 -42.11
CA LEU A 7 -30.90 -6.95 -41.42
C LEU A 7 -30.01 -6.13 -40.47
N LEU A 8 -29.54 -4.95 -40.88
CA LEU A 8 -28.81 -4.02 -40.02
C LEU A 8 -29.64 -3.55 -38.83
N LYS A 9 -30.90 -3.15 -39.02
CA LYS A 9 -31.80 -2.76 -37.91
C LYS A 9 -32.05 -3.89 -36.92
N LYS A 10 -32.23 -5.12 -37.40
CA LYS A 10 -32.39 -6.31 -36.55
C LYS A 10 -31.11 -6.60 -35.77
N TRP A 11 -29.95 -6.54 -36.41
CA TRP A 11 -28.65 -6.70 -35.75
C TRP A 11 -28.38 -5.63 -34.69
N TRP A 12 -28.72 -4.37 -34.99
CA TRP A 12 -28.53 -3.26 -34.07
C TRP A 12 -29.42 -3.38 -32.81
N PHE A 13 -30.64 -3.91 -32.98
CA PHE A 13 -31.51 -4.24 -31.85
C PHE A 13 -30.90 -5.33 -30.96
N TRP A 14 -30.32 -6.39 -31.54
CA TRP A 14 -29.63 -7.43 -30.77
C TRP A 14 -28.39 -6.90 -30.04
N ALA A 15 -27.60 -6.04 -30.69
CA ALA A 15 -26.44 -5.40 -30.06
C ALA A 15 -26.86 -4.53 -28.86
N LEU A 16 -27.93 -3.74 -28.99
CA LEU A 16 -28.49 -2.96 -27.90
C LEU A 16 -29.05 -3.84 -26.77
N ALA A 17 -29.72 -4.94 -27.11
CA ALA A 17 -30.24 -5.88 -26.11
C ALA A 17 -29.11 -6.55 -25.31
N ILE A 18 -28.01 -6.93 -25.96
CA ILE A 18 -26.82 -7.48 -25.31
C ILE A 18 -26.15 -6.42 -24.44
N LEU A 19 -25.98 -5.19 -24.94
CA LEU A 19 -25.44 -4.08 -24.16
C LEU A 19 -26.26 -3.85 -22.89
N PHE A 20 -27.58 -3.82 -23.02
CA PHE A 20 -28.50 -3.66 -21.90
C PHE A 20 -28.37 -4.80 -20.89
N LEU A 21 -28.26 -6.06 -21.35
CA LEU A 21 -28.01 -7.22 -20.49
C LEU A 21 -26.68 -7.11 -19.74
N VAL A 22 -25.61 -6.65 -20.39
CA VAL A 22 -24.30 -6.46 -19.74
C VAL A 22 -24.38 -5.37 -18.66
N ILE A 23 -25.06 -4.26 -18.94
CA ILE A 23 -25.27 -3.17 -17.97
C ILE A 23 -26.09 -3.68 -16.78
N LEU A 24 -27.17 -4.43 -17.02
CA LEU A 24 -27.98 -5.03 -15.96
C LEU A 24 -27.18 -6.02 -15.12
N PHE A 25 -26.37 -6.86 -15.76
CA PHE A 25 -25.52 -7.81 -15.06
C PHE A 25 -24.49 -7.10 -14.18
N TYR A 26 -23.84 -6.06 -14.70
CA TYR A 26 -22.91 -5.23 -13.94
C TYR A 26 -23.61 -4.56 -12.75
N SER A 27 -24.79 -3.98 -12.98
CA SER A 27 -25.57 -3.31 -11.93
C SER A 27 -26.02 -4.29 -10.85
N PHE A 28 -26.47 -5.48 -11.25
CA PHE A 28 -26.81 -6.57 -10.34
C PHE A 28 -25.61 -7.00 -9.49
N TRP A 29 -24.44 -7.07 -10.10
CA TRP A 29 -23.19 -7.41 -9.43
C TRP A 29 -22.81 -6.39 -8.35
N VAL A 30 -22.99 -5.09 -8.63
CA VAL A 30 -22.77 -3.99 -7.65
C VAL A 30 -23.77 -4.06 -6.50
N ILE A 31 -25.05 -4.37 -6.78
CA ILE A 31 -26.08 -4.50 -5.75
C ILE A 31 -25.75 -5.66 -4.79
N ILE A 32 -25.33 -6.82 -5.31
CA ILE A 32 -24.92 -7.96 -4.48
C ILE A 32 -23.77 -7.56 -3.54
N TYR A 33 -22.79 -6.82 -4.06
CA TYR A 33 -21.66 -6.35 -3.25
C TYR A 33 -22.12 -5.45 -2.10
N LEU A 34 -23.00 -4.48 -2.37
CA LEU A 34 -23.55 -3.59 -1.33
C LEU A 34 -24.35 -4.36 -0.28
N VAL A 35 -25.11 -5.37 -0.69
CA VAL A 35 -25.86 -6.25 0.24
C VAL A 35 -24.92 -7.05 1.12
N ALA A 36 -23.84 -7.62 0.56
CA ALA A 36 -22.82 -8.35 1.33
C ALA A 36 -22.09 -7.46 2.35
N LEU A 37 -21.87 -6.19 2.01
CA LEU A 37 -21.24 -5.22 2.89
C LEU A 37 -22.19 -4.83 4.04
N ALA A 38 -23.47 -4.61 3.74
CA ALA A 38 -24.50 -4.36 4.76
C ALA A 38 -24.72 -5.57 5.68
N SER A 39 -24.72 -6.81 5.15
CA SER A 39 -24.85 -8.03 5.96
C SER A 39 -23.65 -8.24 6.89
N LEU A 40 -22.44 -7.87 6.46
CA LEU A 40 -21.25 -7.91 7.29
C LEU A 40 -21.37 -6.94 8.48
N ILE A 41 -21.75 -5.68 8.22
CA ILE A 41 -21.97 -4.67 9.27
C ILE A 41 -23.06 -5.14 10.25
N PHE A 42 -24.19 -5.63 9.74
CA PHE A 42 -25.28 -6.14 10.58
C PHE A 42 -24.86 -7.36 11.42
N GLY A 43 -24.08 -8.26 10.82
CA GLY A 43 -23.51 -9.43 11.50
C GLY A 43 -22.60 -9.02 12.65
N ILE A 44 -21.69 -8.06 12.45
CA ILE A 44 -20.82 -7.52 13.50
C ILE A 44 -21.65 -6.96 14.66
N VAL A 45 -22.64 -6.11 14.37
CA VAL A 45 -23.50 -5.49 15.41
C VAL A 45 -24.24 -6.54 16.24
N LYS A 46 -24.80 -7.57 15.60
CA LYS A 46 -25.53 -8.66 16.29
C LYS A 46 -24.60 -9.58 17.09
N VAL A 47 -23.39 -9.87 16.59
CA VAL A 47 -22.37 -10.64 17.31
C VAL A 47 -21.90 -9.89 18.56
N VAL A 48 -21.66 -8.57 18.46
CA VAL A 48 -21.25 -7.72 19.59
C VAL A 48 -22.36 -7.65 20.66
N LYS A 49 -23.63 -7.64 20.26
CA LYS A 49 -24.78 -7.70 21.18
C LYS A 49 -25.05 -9.08 21.79
N ASN A 50 -24.19 -10.08 21.53
CA ASN A 50 -24.30 -11.47 21.98
C ASN A 50 -25.63 -12.16 21.62
N GLU A 51 -26.31 -11.69 20.58
CA GLU A 51 -27.60 -12.23 20.14
C GLU A 51 -27.34 -13.35 19.13
N ASN A 52 -27.64 -14.61 19.46
CA ASN A 52 -27.43 -15.75 18.57
C ASN A 52 -26.04 -15.80 17.88
N ARG A 53 -24.99 -15.53 18.66
CA ARG A 53 -23.59 -15.37 18.20
C ARG A 53 -23.17 -16.36 17.12
N ARG A 54 -23.46 -17.65 17.30
CA ARG A 54 -23.10 -18.73 16.34
C ARG A 54 -23.69 -18.54 14.94
N LYS A 55 -24.94 -18.07 14.81
CA LYS A 55 -25.59 -17.86 13.51
C LYS A 55 -24.98 -16.66 12.77
N TYR A 56 -24.72 -15.56 13.48
CA TYR A 56 -24.18 -14.34 12.87
C TYR A 56 -22.67 -14.42 12.59
N THR A 57 -21.91 -15.20 13.37
CA THR A 57 -20.52 -15.51 13.01
C THR A 57 -20.44 -16.23 11.66
N ILE A 58 -21.33 -17.18 11.37
CA ILE A 58 -21.37 -17.87 10.07
C ILE A 58 -21.68 -16.88 8.93
N ILE A 59 -22.66 -16.00 9.12
CA ILE A 59 -23.02 -14.96 8.14
C ILE A 59 -21.85 -14.00 7.89
N LEU A 60 -21.11 -13.63 8.95
CA LEU A 60 -19.92 -12.78 8.87
C LEU A 60 -18.82 -13.46 8.05
N THR A 61 -18.51 -14.74 8.35
CA THR A 61 -17.49 -15.50 7.61
C THR A 61 -17.84 -15.62 6.13
N ILE A 62 -19.08 -15.96 5.79
CA ILE A 62 -19.51 -16.08 4.38
C ILE A 62 -19.44 -14.72 3.67
N SER A 63 -19.91 -13.64 4.31
CA SER A 63 -19.86 -12.29 3.73
C SER A 63 -18.41 -11.84 3.51
N ALA A 64 -17.51 -12.10 4.46
CA ALA A 64 -16.09 -11.76 4.35
C ALA A 64 -15.41 -12.52 3.20
N ILE A 65 -15.65 -13.83 3.08
CA ILE A 65 -15.12 -14.63 1.96
C ILE A 65 -15.60 -14.06 0.63
N PHE A 66 -16.87 -13.71 0.51
CA PHE A 66 -17.44 -13.14 -0.71
C PHE A 66 -16.84 -11.79 -1.08
N LEU A 67 -16.57 -10.92 -0.10
CA LEU A 67 -15.92 -9.63 -0.33
C LEU A 67 -14.44 -9.79 -0.73
N ILE A 68 -13.73 -10.74 -0.12
CA ILE A 68 -12.34 -11.05 -0.45
C ILE A 68 -12.26 -11.55 -1.89
N THR A 69 -13.08 -12.54 -2.28
CA THR A 69 -13.08 -13.06 -3.65
C THR A 69 -13.44 -11.99 -4.68
N PHE A 70 -14.40 -11.11 -4.36
CA PHE A 70 -14.73 -9.95 -5.20
C PHE A 70 -13.53 -9.01 -5.38
N SER A 71 -12.80 -8.72 -4.30
CA SER A 71 -11.61 -7.87 -4.34
C SER A 71 -10.52 -8.49 -5.22
N LEU A 72 -10.25 -9.79 -5.06
CA LEU A 72 -9.26 -10.50 -5.87
C LEU A 72 -9.58 -10.45 -7.37
N ILE A 73 -10.84 -10.65 -7.77
CA ILE A 73 -11.25 -10.58 -9.18
C ILE A 73 -10.96 -9.18 -9.76
N ARG A 74 -11.23 -8.10 -9.00
CA ARG A 74 -10.94 -6.73 -9.43
C ARG A 74 -9.45 -6.45 -9.55
N VAL A 75 -8.65 -6.92 -8.59
CA VAL A 75 -7.18 -6.79 -8.60
C VAL A 75 -6.60 -7.50 -9.83
N VAL A 76 -7.06 -8.71 -10.14
CA VAL A 76 -6.61 -9.46 -11.33
C VAL A 76 -7.03 -8.75 -12.63
N GLN A 77 -8.25 -8.22 -12.71
CA GLN A 77 -8.70 -7.45 -13.87
C GLN A 77 -7.84 -6.20 -14.08
N MET A 78 -7.50 -5.49 -13.00
CA MET A 78 -6.67 -4.28 -13.04
C MET A 78 -5.22 -4.60 -13.39
N TYR A 79 -4.65 -5.66 -12.82
CA TYR A 79 -3.31 -6.15 -13.15
C TYR A 79 -3.20 -6.57 -14.62
N ASN A 80 -4.17 -7.34 -15.13
CA ASN A 80 -4.22 -7.69 -16.54
C ASN A 80 -4.40 -6.47 -17.44
N TYR A 81 -5.14 -5.45 -16.99
CA TYR A 81 -5.28 -4.21 -17.76
C TYR A 81 -3.95 -3.47 -17.88
N VAL A 82 -3.20 -3.35 -16.79
CA VAL A 82 -1.87 -2.70 -16.74
C VAL A 82 -0.85 -3.45 -17.59
N ILE A 83 -0.82 -4.79 -17.53
CA ILE A 83 0.08 -5.61 -18.36
C ILE A 83 -0.22 -5.47 -19.85
N ASN A 84 -1.51 -5.45 -20.21
CA ASN A 84 -1.93 -5.46 -21.62
C ASN A 84 -1.99 -4.07 -22.25
N ASN A 85 -1.88 -2.99 -21.46
CA ASN A 85 -1.92 -1.60 -21.96
C ASN A 85 -0.80 -0.76 -21.32
N PRO A 86 0.49 -1.09 -21.55
CA PRO A 86 1.62 -0.37 -20.96
C PRO A 86 1.74 1.08 -21.48
N GLU A 87 1.18 1.38 -22.65
CA GLU A 87 1.18 2.73 -23.24
C GLU A 87 0.19 3.69 -22.55
N GLU A 88 -0.93 3.18 -22.04
CA GLU A 88 -1.91 3.98 -21.30
C GLU A 88 -1.44 4.30 -19.87
N THR A 89 -0.52 3.52 -19.32
CA THR A 89 0.09 3.76 -18.02
C THR A 89 1.34 4.65 -18.10
N THR A 90 2.12 4.56 -19.18
CA THR A 90 3.32 5.40 -19.40
C THR A 90 3.02 6.83 -19.87
N ALA A 91 1.88 7.08 -20.53
CA ALA A 91 1.48 8.44 -20.93
C ALA A 91 1.29 9.42 -19.75
N ASN A 92 1.06 8.90 -18.53
CA ASN A 92 1.03 9.71 -17.31
C ASN A 92 2.40 9.91 -16.66
N GLU A 93 3.37 9.02 -16.89
CA GLU A 93 4.73 9.15 -16.35
C GLU A 93 5.61 10.07 -17.21
N GLN A 94 5.40 10.07 -18.53
CA GLN A 94 6.28 10.79 -19.46
C GLN A 94 6.16 12.33 -19.37
N LYS A 95 5.10 12.87 -18.77
CA LYS A 95 4.98 14.32 -18.50
C LYS A 95 5.78 14.78 -17.26
N LYS A 96 6.31 13.85 -16.46
CA LYS A 96 7.04 14.16 -15.22
C LYS A 96 8.57 14.09 -15.36
N ASN A 97 9.09 13.42 -16.39
CA ASN A 97 10.52 13.09 -16.49
C ASN A 97 11.35 13.98 -17.44
N THR A 98 10.84 15.12 -17.92
CA THR A 98 11.64 16.06 -18.76
C THR A 98 12.43 17.08 -17.92
N VAL A 99 13.10 16.68 -16.84
CA VAL A 99 14.16 17.49 -16.21
C VAL A 99 15.13 16.55 -15.48
N GLN A 100 16.07 15.93 -16.19
CA GLN A 100 17.42 15.52 -15.74
C GLN A 100 17.93 14.40 -16.66
N ASP A 101 18.45 14.80 -17.80
CA ASP A 101 19.47 14.03 -18.50
C ASP A 101 20.69 14.93 -18.54
N GLU A 102 21.74 14.58 -17.79
CA GLU A 102 23.13 14.78 -18.20
C GLU A 102 24.10 14.14 -17.18
N GLN A 103 25.02 13.33 -17.73
CA GLN A 103 26.30 12.85 -17.16
C GLN A 103 26.21 11.66 -16.15
N THR A 104 26.89 10.51 -16.30
CA THR A 104 28.19 10.18 -16.91
C THR A 104 28.29 8.68 -17.22
N GLU A 105 29.17 8.38 -18.19
CA GLU A 105 29.55 7.13 -18.81
C GLU A 105 29.88 5.91 -17.93
N LYS A 106 29.54 4.75 -18.51
CA LYS A 106 30.02 3.39 -18.24
C LYS A 106 31.55 3.27 -18.43
N PRO A 107 32.21 2.24 -17.86
CA PRO A 107 32.52 1.08 -18.71
C PRO A 107 32.30 -0.28 -18.02
N ALA A 108 32.16 -1.30 -18.87
CA ALA A 108 31.91 -2.70 -18.56
C ALA A 108 33.19 -3.54 -18.59
N GLN A 109 33.24 -4.62 -17.80
CA GLN A 109 33.67 -6.01 -18.13
C GLN A 109 33.64 -6.83 -16.81
N GLU A 110 32.90 -7.93 -16.63
CA GLU A 110 32.82 -9.28 -17.26
C GLU A 110 33.55 -10.36 -16.42
N ASP A 111 32.91 -11.53 -16.36
CA ASP A 111 33.32 -12.87 -15.86
C ASP A 111 33.28 -13.15 -14.33
N ALA A 112 32.36 -13.94 -13.76
CA ALA A 112 31.95 -15.36 -13.96
C ALA A 112 32.78 -16.36 -13.12
N ALA A 113 32.13 -17.03 -12.15
CA ALA A 113 32.12 -18.49 -11.95
C ALA A 113 31.59 -18.88 -10.54
N GLU A 114 30.77 -19.91 -10.53
CA GLU A 114 30.25 -20.69 -9.39
C GLU A 114 31.38 -21.33 -8.57
N ASP A 115 31.16 -21.49 -7.25
CA ASP A 115 31.28 -22.82 -6.63
C ASP A 115 30.63 -22.87 -5.24
N GLU A 116 29.98 -24.00 -4.99
CA GLU A 116 29.28 -24.40 -3.77
C GLU A 116 30.25 -24.62 -2.60
N GLN A 117 29.85 -24.23 -1.38
CA GLN A 117 30.08 -25.10 -0.22
C GLN A 117 29.16 -24.74 0.94
N ALA A 118 28.30 -25.70 1.27
CA ALA A 118 27.54 -25.76 2.50
C ALA A 118 28.49 -25.98 3.69
N GLU A 119 28.39 -25.11 4.70
CA GLU A 119 28.67 -25.45 6.09
C GLU A 119 27.65 -24.69 6.95
N GLU A 120 26.71 -25.44 7.55
CA GLU A 120 26.02 -25.01 8.76
C GLU A 120 27.05 -24.79 9.88
N PRO A 121 26.90 -23.73 10.67
CA PRO A 121 27.07 -23.94 12.10
C PRO A 121 25.88 -23.43 12.89
N ALA A 122 25.45 -24.32 13.79
CA ALA A 122 24.99 -24.11 15.16
C ALA A 122 24.19 -22.83 15.48
N GLN A 123 22.94 -23.07 15.91
CA GLN A 123 22.17 -22.17 16.75
C GLN A 123 23.00 -21.70 17.95
N ASP A 124 23.39 -20.43 17.95
CA ASP A 124 23.67 -19.67 19.16
C ASP A 124 22.66 -18.52 19.26
N ASP A 125 21.86 -18.60 20.32
CA ASP A 125 20.90 -17.61 20.78
C ASP A 125 21.67 -16.40 21.34
N VAL A 126 22.01 -15.46 20.46
CA VAL A 126 22.51 -14.13 20.84
C VAL A 126 21.87 -13.11 19.91
N SER A 127 20.90 -12.35 20.43
CA SER A 127 20.43 -11.10 19.83
C SER A 127 21.60 -10.11 19.76
N THR A 128 22.38 -10.22 18.68
CA THR A 128 23.27 -9.16 18.24
C THR A 128 22.38 -8.07 17.63
N PRO A 129 22.53 -6.80 18.02
CA PRO A 129 21.82 -5.73 17.34
C PRO A 129 22.28 -5.78 15.88
N SER A 130 21.34 -6.05 14.97
CA SER A 130 21.59 -5.99 13.53
C SER A 130 22.24 -4.64 13.24
N LYS A 131 23.54 -4.65 12.93
CA LYS A 131 24.28 -3.43 12.64
C LYS A 131 23.76 -2.95 11.30
N ILE A 132 23.04 -1.84 11.29
CA ILE A 132 22.54 -1.21 10.07
C ILE A 132 23.71 -1.07 9.07
N THR A 133 23.56 -1.63 7.88
CA THR A 133 24.58 -1.65 6.82
C THR A 133 24.26 -0.59 5.77
N SER A 134 25.23 -0.27 4.90
CA SER A 134 24.99 0.58 3.72
C SER A 134 23.84 0.06 2.87
N ASP A 135 23.83 -1.25 2.64
CA ASP A 135 22.88 -1.92 1.77
C ASP A 135 21.47 -1.87 2.37
N SER A 136 21.34 -2.00 3.70
CA SER A 136 20.03 -1.88 4.35
C SER A 136 19.49 -0.45 4.34
N ILE A 137 20.38 0.56 4.38
CA ILE A 137 20.02 1.97 4.23
C ILE A 137 19.55 2.24 2.79
N GLU A 138 20.24 1.71 1.78
CA GLU A 138 19.84 1.86 0.39
C GLU A 138 18.47 1.23 0.11
N LEU A 139 18.25 -0.01 0.58
CA LEU A 139 16.95 -0.68 0.47
C LEU A 139 15.84 0.08 1.23
N PHE A 140 16.15 0.64 2.39
CA PHE A 140 15.22 1.49 3.12
C PHE A 140 14.85 2.73 2.31
N ASN A 141 15.84 3.44 1.77
CA ASN A 141 15.62 4.65 1.00
C ASN A 141 14.80 4.37 -0.28
N GLU A 142 15.13 3.31 -1.03
CA GLU A 142 14.35 2.91 -2.21
C GLU A 142 12.89 2.61 -1.84
N SER A 143 12.68 1.91 -0.72
CA SER A 143 11.34 1.62 -0.21
C SER A 143 10.58 2.87 0.21
N ILE A 144 11.25 3.85 0.82
CA ILE A 144 10.67 5.15 1.18
C ILE A 144 10.34 5.97 -0.07
N ASP A 145 11.18 5.96 -1.10
CA ASP A 145 10.93 6.70 -2.35
C ASP A 145 9.67 6.19 -3.06
N ARG A 146 9.45 4.87 -3.05
CA ARG A 146 8.18 4.28 -3.51
C ARG A 146 7.00 4.78 -2.68
N LEU A 147 7.11 4.78 -1.35
CA LEU A 147 6.06 5.30 -0.47
C LEU A 147 5.77 6.79 -0.71
N ILE A 148 6.79 7.61 -0.95
CA ILE A 148 6.64 9.03 -1.30
C ILE A 148 5.84 9.17 -2.60
N SER A 149 6.18 8.39 -3.62
CA SER A 149 5.46 8.37 -4.90
C SER A 149 3.98 8.00 -4.71
N ASP A 150 3.72 6.94 -3.94
CA ASP A 150 2.36 6.44 -3.68
C ASP A 150 1.52 7.38 -2.82
N SER A 151 2.18 8.19 -1.97
CA SER A 151 1.51 9.13 -1.07
C SER A 151 0.85 10.33 -1.78
N SER A 152 0.93 10.43 -3.10
CA SER A 152 0.32 11.51 -3.89
C SER A 152 0.74 12.92 -3.40
N GLY A 153 1.99 13.06 -2.94
CA GLY A 153 2.54 14.34 -2.46
C GLY A 153 2.21 14.68 -1.01
N VAL A 154 1.58 13.76 -0.25
CA VAL A 154 1.33 13.90 1.18
C VAL A 154 2.63 13.75 1.97
N LEU A 155 3.43 12.72 1.68
CA LEU A 155 4.78 12.51 2.24
C LEU A 155 5.82 13.14 1.31
N ILE A 156 6.80 13.82 1.88
CA ILE A 156 7.83 14.59 1.14
C ILE A 156 9.20 13.91 1.25
N LYS A 157 9.60 13.53 2.47
CA LYS A 157 10.85 12.82 2.74
C LYS A 157 10.82 12.17 4.12
N VAL A 158 11.63 11.15 4.32
CA VAL A 158 11.89 10.54 5.64
C VAL A 158 13.39 10.53 5.89
N VAL A 159 13.81 10.96 7.07
CA VAL A 159 15.23 11.04 7.44
C VAL A 159 15.45 10.51 8.86
N PRO A 160 16.63 9.94 9.16
CA PRO A 160 17.00 9.63 10.53
C PRO A 160 17.17 10.90 11.37
N PHE A 161 16.85 10.82 12.66
CA PHE A 161 17.13 11.86 13.62
C PHE A 161 18.57 11.72 14.11
N GLU A 162 19.38 12.78 14.00
CA GLU A 162 20.79 12.77 14.45
C GLU A 162 21.65 11.62 13.85
N ASN A 163 21.30 11.16 12.64
CA ASN A 163 21.89 9.99 11.96
C ASN A 163 21.64 8.65 12.66
N GLU A 164 20.71 8.60 13.61
CA GLU A 164 20.23 7.37 14.24
C GLU A 164 18.86 7.00 13.67
N TYR A 165 18.68 5.69 13.39
CA TYR A 165 17.44 5.18 12.81
C TYR A 165 16.40 4.78 13.86
N ASP A 166 16.73 4.88 15.14
CA ASP A 166 15.81 4.66 16.27
C ASP A 166 14.65 5.68 16.25
N MET A 167 14.89 6.85 15.65
CA MET A 167 13.89 7.88 15.40
C MET A 167 13.99 8.39 13.95
N LEU A 168 12.85 8.46 13.29
CA LEU A 168 12.69 8.93 11.93
C LEU A 168 11.83 10.20 11.93
N ILE A 169 12.24 11.19 11.16
CA ILE A 169 11.45 12.39 10.88
C ILE A 169 10.82 12.25 9.50
N ALA A 170 9.50 12.19 9.47
CA ALA A 170 8.69 12.18 8.25
C ALA A 170 8.19 13.60 7.95
N TYR A 171 8.63 14.18 6.84
CA TYR A 171 8.18 15.49 6.38
C TYR A 171 6.95 15.34 5.50
N VAL A 172 5.90 16.09 5.78
CA VAL A 172 4.63 16.04 5.04
C VAL A 172 4.26 17.38 4.41
N SER A 173 3.30 17.36 3.48
CA SER A 173 2.81 18.56 2.80
C SER A 173 2.24 19.60 3.77
N GLN A 174 2.45 20.87 3.45
CA GLN A 174 1.88 22.00 4.20
C GLN A 174 0.35 22.02 4.12
N ASP A 175 -0.23 21.47 3.04
CA ASP A 175 -1.67 21.45 2.80
C ASP A 175 -2.44 20.68 3.89
N LEU A 176 -1.78 19.72 4.54
CA LEU A 176 -2.33 19.00 5.68
C LEU A 176 -2.62 19.90 6.88
N LYS A 177 -2.00 21.08 7.00
CA LYS A 177 -2.30 22.04 8.09
C LYS A 177 -3.78 22.47 8.07
N TYR A 178 -4.36 22.58 6.88
CA TYR A 178 -5.71 23.07 6.66
C TYR A 178 -6.78 21.98 6.66
N GLN A 179 -6.38 20.71 6.74
CA GLN A 179 -7.29 19.57 6.86
C GLN A 179 -7.84 19.46 8.29
N ASP A 180 -8.91 18.69 8.45
CA ASP A 180 -9.46 18.39 9.78
C ASP A 180 -8.55 17.41 10.55
N GLU A 181 -8.67 17.41 11.88
CA GLU A 181 -7.85 16.58 12.77
C GLU A 181 -8.01 15.07 12.52
N ALA A 182 -9.19 14.60 12.12
CA ALA A 182 -9.40 13.18 11.85
C ALA A 182 -8.66 12.75 10.57
N THR A 183 -8.69 13.59 9.53
CA THR A 183 -7.91 13.39 8.31
C THR A 183 -6.41 13.47 8.56
N LYS A 184 -5.94 14.41 9.40
CA LYS A 184 -4.54 14.47 9.84
C LYS A 184 -4.14 13.18 10.54
N GLN A 185 -4.90 12.73 11.53
CA GLN A 185 -4.61 11.51 12.29
C GLN A 185 -4.59 10.28 11.37
N LYS A 186 -5.56 10.15 10.46
CA LYS A 186 -5.60 9.03 9.50
C LYS A 186 -4.34 8.95 8.63
N ASN A 187 -3.84 10.10 8.14
CA ASN A 187 -2.63 10.14 7.34
C ASN A 187 -1.39 9.77 8.17
N VAL A 188 -1.28 10.31 9.38
CA VAL A 188 -0.16 10.06 10.30
C VAL A 188 -0.14 8.60 10.77
N ASP A 189 -1.31 7.99 10.98
CA ASP A 189 -1.42 6.59 11.38
C ASP A 189 -1.02 5.65 10.24
N TYR A 190 -1.54 5.91 9.05
CA TYR A 190 -1.20 5.14 7.86
C TYR A 190 0.29 5.25 7.52
N LEU A 191 0.80 6.48 7.33
CA LEU A 191 2.20 6.71 6.98
C LEU A 191 3.13 6.26 8.10
N GLY A 192 2.75 6.44 9.36
CA GLY A 192 3.57 6.02 10.50
C GLY A 192 3.76 4.51 10.52
N SER A 193 2.67 3.75 10.32
CA SER A 193 2.74 2.30 10.22
C SER A 193 3.57 1.84 9.01
N GLU A 194 3.38 2.45 7.83
CA GLU A 194 4.15 2.11 6.62
C GLU A 194 5.65 2.34 6.81
N ILE A 195 6.05 3.50 7.33
CA ILE A 195 7.46 3.83 7.57
C ILE A 195 8.08 2.86 8.57
N GLN A 196 7.37 2.54 9.67
CA GLN A 196 7.84 1.58 10.67
C GLN A 196 8.02 0.17 10.09
N GLN A 197 7.05 -0.30 9.29
CA GLN A 197 7.14 -1.63 8.68
C GLN A 197 8.29 -1.72 7.69
N ARG A 198 8.51 -0.67 6.88
CA ARG A 198 9.62 -0.60 5.93
C ARG A 198 10.96 -0.58 6.65
N ALA A 199 11.10 0.23 7.70
CA ALA A 199 12.30 0.26 8.53
C ALA A 199 12.56 -1.10 9.20
N LEU A 200 11.54 -1.75 9.75
CA LEU A 200 11.67 -3.08 10.33
C LEU A 200 12.14 -4.11 9.30
N GLY A 201 11.54 -4.12 8.11
CA GLY A 201 11.86 -5.08 7.05
C GLY A 201 13.20 -4.86 6.37
N THR A 202 13.78 -3.66 6.47
CA THR A 202 15.04 -3.30 5.80
C THR A 202 16.17 -3.11 6.80
N LEU A 203 16.05 -2.15 7.71
CA LEU A 203 17.10 -1.76 8.64
C LEU A 203 17.29 -2.75 9.80
N PHE A 204 16.19 -3.34 10.30
CA PHE A 204 16.19 -4.12 11.54
C PHE A 204 15.93 -5.62 11.36
N GLY A 205 15.91 -6.12 10.11
CA GLY A 205 15.77 -7.56 9.83
C GLY A 205 14.49 -8.21 10.38
N GLY A 206 13.46 -7.42 10.67
CA GLY A 206 12.19 -7.89 11.22
C GLY A 206 12.12 -7.95 12.75
N ASP A 207 13.12 -7.48 13.49
CA ASP A 207 13.06 -7.46 14.97
C ASP A 207 12.04 -6.43 15.48
N ASN A 208 10.89 -6.93 15.96
CA ASN A 208 9.80 -6.10 16.48
C ASN A 208 10.20 -5.26 17.70
N ASN A 209 11.29 -5.57 18.40
CA ASN A 209 11.79 -4.80 19.53
C ASN A 209 12.54 -3.52 19.10
N LEU A 210 12.93 -3.43 17.82
CA LEU A 210 13.70 -2.32 17.25
C LEU A 210 12.83 -1.39 16.39
N ARG A 211 11.51 -1.37 16.63
CA ARG A 211 10.58 -0.53 15.87
C ARG A 211 10.91 0.96 16.09
N PRO A 212 11.22 1.73 15.03
CA PRO A 212 11.64 3.11 15.19
C PRO A 212 10.45 4.02 15.50
N MET A 213 10.74 5.11 16.20
CA MET A 213 9.79 6.20 16.41
C MET A 213 9.66 7.01 15.13
N VAL A 214 8.44 7.40 14.75
CA VAL A 214 8.22 8.29 13.59
C VAL A 214 7.59 9.59 14.07
N GLU A 215 8.34 10.69 13.94
CA GLU A 215 7.84 12.04 14.20
C GLU A 215 7.44 12.71 12.88
N PHE A 216 6.23 13.23 12.81
CA PHE A 216 5.74 13.94 11.64
C PHE A 216 6.00 15.43 11.78
N ARG A 217 6.57 16.04 10.74
CA ARG A 217 6.81 17.48 10.64
C ARG A 217 6.29 18.03 9.33
N TYR A 218 5.88 19.28 9.34
CA TYR A 218 5.62 20.02 8.12
C TYR A 218 6.93 20.47 7.46
N LYS A 219 6.86 21.01 6.23
CA LYS A 219 8.03 21.50 5.49
C LYS A 219 8.79 22.61 6.23
N ASP A 220 8.09 23.39 7.06
CA ASP A 220 8.66 24.44 7.90
C ASP A 220 9.13 23.92 9.28
N GLU A 221 9.35 22.61 9.40
CA GLU A 221 9.82 21.91 10.61
C GLU A 221 8.88 21.97 11.81
N THR A 222 7.70 22.58 11.66
CA THR A 222 6.70 22.58 12.73
C THR A 222 6.19 21.15 12.97
N LYS A 223 6.15 20.73 14.24
CA LYS A 223 5.69 19.39 14.61
C LYS A 223 4.21 19.22 14.28
N MET A 224 3.89 18.13 13.58
CA MET A 224 2.53 17.64 13.41
C MET A 224 2.18 16.73 14.59
N ALA A 225 0.88 16.48 14.81
CA ALA A 225 0.44 15.49 15.80
C ALA A 225 1.14 14.13 15.58
N GLY A 226 1.50 13.46 16.68
CA GLY A 226 2.14 12.15 16.64
C GLY A 226 1.18 11.05 16.16
N SER A 227 1.74 9.99 15.56
CA SER A 227 0.95 8.82 15.15
C SER A 227 0.27 8.16 16.34
N SER A 228 -0.96 7.68 16.19
CA SER A 228 -1.67 6.92 17.24
C SER A 228 -1.09 5.51 17.40
N ALA A 229 -0.35 5.03 16.39
CA ALA A 229 0.51 3.86 16.47
C ALA A 229 1.75 4.07 17.39
N PHE A 230 1.89 5.26 17.98
CA PHE A 230 2.92 5.57 18.95
C PHE A 230 2.58 4.99 20.32
N ASP A 231 3.06 3.78 20.57
CA ASP A 231 3.03 3.17 21.90
C ASP A 231 4.18 3.71 22.76
N LYS A 232 3.92 4.82 23.47
CA LYS A 232 4.86 5.41 24.46
C LYS A 232 5.26 4.44 25.57
N THR A 233 4.45 3.41 25.83
CA THR A 233 4.59 2.53 27.00
C THR A 233 5.64 1.45 26.83
N ASN A 234 6.05 1.12 25.60
CA ASN A 234 7.00 0.05 25.31
C ASN A 234 8.43 0.52 24.98
N MET A 235 8.72 1.82 25.01
CA MET A 235 10.06 2.32 24.73
C MET A 235 10.87 2.59 25.99
N LYS A 236 11.98 1.86 26.15
CA LYS A 236 13.13 2.32 26.93
C LYS A 236 13.82 3.45 26.16
N LEU A 237 13.22 4.64 26.17
CA LEU A 237 13.96 5.86 25.84
C LEU A 237 15.05 5.99 26.92
N LYS A 238 16.33 5.81 26.54
CA LYS A 238 17.41 6.29 27.39
C LYS A 238 17.32 7.82 27.36
N GLY A 239 16.65 8.38 28.35
CA GLY A 239 16.61 9.82 28.55
C GLY A 239 18.03 10.36 28.70
N LYS A 240 18.35 11.38 27.92
CA LYS A 240 19.30 12.42 28.27
C LYS A 240 18.68 13.77 27.96
#